data_AF-A0A7C8YNK7-F1
#
_entry.id   AF-A0A7C8YNK7-F1
#
_cell.length_a   1.000
_cell.length_b   1.000
_cell.length_c   1.000
_cell.angle_alpha   90.00
_cell.angle_beta   90.00
_cell.angle_gamma   90.00
#
_symmetry.space_group_name_H-M   'P 1'
#
loop_
_entity.id
_entity.type
_entity.pdbx_description
1 polymer ?
#
loop_
_entity_poly.entity_id
_entity_poly.type
_entity_poly.pdbx_seq_one_letter_code
_entity_poly.pdbx_strand_id
1 'polypeptide(L)'
;GNGNSGQINGHHHHNGSRDCDGKLGLGFGGSFNECLVDRCQSKAMPLTRYCHPHILLDPKQTLYKRCKFVIRSSTDAGTIQCSKPILRSTVPSLCPAHVVKTEKAIKQALKKGGLSVSSSAKLASKFQCVISEYVRLIQNRRRAVAAKGSGDL
;
A
#
# COMPACT_ATOMS: atom_id res chain seq x y z
N GLY A 1 -36.59 24.52 12.90
CA GLY A 1 -35.49 24.55 11.92
C GLY A 1 -34.21 24.90 12.65
N ASN A 2 -33.16 24.11 12.50
CA ASN A 2 -31.81 24.57 12.83
C ASN A 2 -30.81 23.73 12.03
N GLY A 3 -30.36 24.30 10.91
CA GLY A 3 -29.29 23.73 10.09
C GLY A 3 -27.95 24.13 10.68
N ASN A 4 -27.03 23.18 10.80
CA ASN A 4 -25.63 23.46 11.06
C ASN A 4 -24.80 22.86 9.93
N SER A 5 -24.42 23.72 9.00
CA SER A 5 -23.58 23.43 7.83
C SER A 5 -22.11 23.57 8.23
N GLY A 6 -21.48 22.48 8.65
CA GLY A 6 -20.03 22.43 8.86
C GLY A 6 -19.29 22.18 7.55
N GLN A 7 -18.88 23.25 6.85
CA GLN A 7 -17.90 23.18 5.76
C GLN A 7 -16.49 23.02 6.35
N ILE A 8 -15.79 21.95 5.97
CA ILE A 8 -14.34 21.80 6.20
C ILE A 8 -13.61 21.73 4.86
N ASN A 9 -13.20 22.88 4.34
CA ASN A 9 -12.29 22.98 3.20
C ASN A 9 -10.85 22.80 3.68
N GLY A 10 -10.32 21.58 3.56
CA GLY A 10 -8.91 21.28 3.77
C GLY A 10 -8.15 21.21 2.45
N HIS A 11 -7.79 22.37 1.88
CA HIS A 11 -6.85 22.45 0.77
C HIS A 11 -5.41 22.30 1.30
N HIS A 12 -4.88 21.09 1.32
CA HIS A 12 -3.44 20.86 1.52
C HIS A 12 -2.71 20.88 0.18
N HIS A 13 -2.24 22.07 -0.20
CA HIS A 13 -1.17 22.20 -1.20
C HIS A 13 0.17 21.86 -0.53
N HIS A 14 0.70 20.65 -0.78
CA HIS A 14 2.11 20.38 -0.57
C HIS A 14 2.89 20.80 -1.81
N ASN A 15 3.33 22.05 -1.86
CA ASN A 15 4.44 22.46 -2.71
C ASN A 15 5.73 22.28 -1.90
N GLY A 16 6.36 21.11 -2.06
CA GLY A 16 7.66 20.82 -1.50
C GLY A 16 8.70 20.81 -2.61
N SER A 17 9.05 21.99 -3.15
CA SER A 17 10.31 22.15 -3.87
C SER A 17 11.44 21.96 -2.87
N ARG A 18 11.99 20.75 -2.84
CA ARG A 18 13.26 20.47 -2.19
C ARG A 18 14.26 20.23 -3.30
N ASP A 19 15.02 21.27 -3.61
CA ASP A 19 16.26 21.17 -4.35
C ASP A 19 17.19 20.24 -3.56
N CYS A 20 17.16 18.97 -3.91
CA CYS A 20 18.15 18.01 -3.47
C CYS A 20 19.25 17.99 -4.52
N ASP A 21 20.18 18.94 -4.40
CA ASP A 21 21.53 18.84 -4.96
C ASP A 21 22.33 17.76 -4.20
N GLY A 22 21.82 16.53 -4.25
CA GLY A 22 22.55 15.33 -3.87
C GLY A 22 23.34 14.86 -5.08
N LYS A 23 24.48 15.50 -5.35
CA LYS A 23 25.49 15.02 -6.31
C LYS A 23 26.10 13.73 -5.76
N LEU A 24 25.37 12.62 -5.87
CA LEU A 24 25.94 11.28 -5.70
C LEU A 24 26.88 11.08 -6.89
N GLY A 25 28.18 11.01 -6.63
CA GLY A 25 29.27 10.98 -7.61
C GLY A 25 29.34 9.72 -8.49
N LEU A 26 28.20 9.27 -9.03
CA LEU A 26 28.09 8.27 -10.07
C LEU A 26 28.13 9.02 -11.40
N GLY A 27 29.26 8.95 -12.10
CA GLY A 27 29.65 9.80 -13.24
C GLY A 27 28.76 9.74 -14.49
N PHE A 28 27.49 10.17 -14.38
CA PHE A 28 26.63 10.48 -15.52
C PHE A 28 26.43 12.00 -15.59
N GLY A 29 27.36 12.68 -16.25
CA GLY A 29 27.29 14.11 -16.53
C GLY A 29 26.25 14.41 -17.61
N GLY A 30 25.11 14.94 -17.20
CA GLY A 30 24.08 15.53 -18.07
C GLY A 30 22.77 15.72 -17.33
N SER A 31 21.93 16.65 -17.78
CA SER A 31 20.60 16.97 -17.23
C SER A 31 19.56 15.84 -17.45
N PHE A 32 19.97 14.58 -17.44
CA PHE A 32 19.16 13.38 -17.71
C PHE A 32 18.23 12.99 -16.55
N ASN A 33 17.78 13.97 -15.79
CA ASN A 33 16.97 13.76 -14.61
C ASN A 33 15.47 13.84 -14.92
N GLU A 34 15.03 13.96 -16.17
CA GLU A 34 13.62 14.08 -16.53
C GLU A 34 13.03 12.75 -17.01
N CYS A 35 11.73 12.58 -16.81
CA CYS A 35 11.01 11.42 -17.29
C CYS A 35 10.99 11.37 -18.83
N LEU A 36 11.24 10.20 -19.40
CA LEU A 36 11.21 9.95 -20.85
C LEU A 36 9.83 10.11 -21.50
N VAL A 37 8.77 10.26 -20.71
CA VAL A 37 7.40 10.36 -21.24
C VAL A 37 7.20 11.77 -21.77
N ASP A 38 6.70 11.87 -23.01
CA ASP A 38 6.44 13.15 -23.65
C ASP A 38 5.63 14.09 -22.75
N ARG A 39 6.12 15.32 -22.60
CA ARG A 39 5.53 16.38 -21.77
C ARG A 39 5.51 16.08 -20.26
N CYS A 40 6.21 15.07 -19.78
CA CYS A 40 6.35 14.81 -18.34
C CYS A 40 7.53 15.59 -17.75
N GLN A 41 7.23 16.60 -16.94
CA GLN A 41 8.25 17.46 -16.27
C GLN A 41 8.75 16.88 -14.94
N SER A 42 8.38 15.65 -14.61
CA SER A 42 8.77 15.04 -13.34
C SER A 42 10.18 14.46 -13.42
N LYS A 43 10.89 14.53 -12.29
CA LYS A 43 12.22 13.92 -12.18
C LYS A 43 12.14 12.40 -12.35
N ALA A 44 13.03 11.83 -13.17
CA ALA A 44 13.25 10.40 -13.28
C ALA A 44 13.77 9.85 -11.94
N MET A 45 13.38 8.62 -11.64
CA MET A 45 13.85 7.90 -10.45
C MET A 45 15.28 7.37 -10.68
N PRO A 46 16.05 7.07 -9.60
CA PRO A 46 17.36 6.43 -9.75
C PRO A 46 17.28 5.14 -10.56
N LEU A 47 18.30 4.90 -11.40
CA LEU A 47 18.47 3.70 -12.21
C LEU A 47 17.38 3.48 -13.30
N THR A 48 16.59 4.51 -13.62
CA THR A 48 15.59 4.47 -14.68
C THR A 48 15.46 5.84 -15.36
N ARG A 49 14.84 5.88 -16.55
CA ARG A 49 14.48 7.13 -17.24
C ARG A 49 13.05 7.56 -16.98
N TYR A 50 12.34 6.91 -16.05
CA TYR A 50 10.93 7.18 -15.77
C TYR A 50 10.74 7.75 -14.36
N CYS A 51 9.83 8.71 -14.20
CA CYS A 51 9.42 9.20 -12.89
C CYS A 51 8.55 8.17 -12.16
N HIS A 52 8.29 8.39 -10.87
CA HIS A 52 7.49 7.45 -10.07
C HIS A 52 6.11 7.12 -10.70
N PRO A 53 5.29 8.08 -11.19
CA PRO A 53 4.04 7.77 -11.90
C PRO A 53 4.19 6.91 -13.17
N HIS A 54 5.30 7.09 -13.91
CA HIS A 54 5.54 6.42 -15.19
C HIS A 54 6.46 5.20 -15.09
N ILE A 55 6.87 4.84 -13.88
CA ILE A 55 7.84 3.77 -13.59
C ILE A 55 7.46 2.39 -14.16
N LEU A 56 6.17 2.18 -14.45
CA LEU A 56 5.63 0.96 -15.06
C LEU A 56 5.79 0.90 -16.58
N LEU A 57 6.19 2.00 -17.24
CA LEU A 57 6.53 2.05 -18.65
C LEU A 57 7.98 1.59 -18.90
N ASP A 58 8.78 1.44 -17.85
CA ASP A 58 10.15 0.93 -17.98
C ASP A 58 10.12 -0.56 -18.36
N PRO A 59 10.65 -0.95 -19.54
CA PRO A 59 10.66 -2.35 -19.97
C PRO A 59 11.53 -3.23 -19.06
N LYS A 60 12.45 -2.64 -18.29
CA LYS A 60 13.30 -3.34 -17.31
C LYS A 60 12.75 -3.23 -15.89
N GLN A 61 11.48 -2.83 -15.71
CA GLN A 61 10.89 -2.67 -14.38
C GLN A 61 10.75 -4.00 -13.62
N THR A 62 11.57 -4.22 -12.61
CA THR A 62 11.53 -5.41 -11.74
C THR A 62 11.09 -5.12 -10.31
N LEU A 63 11.12 -3.87 -9.86
CA LEU A 63 10.82 -3.47 -8.49
C LEU A 63 9.35 -3.12 -8.28
N TYR A 64 8.73 -2.46 -9.26
CA TYR A 64 7.36 -1.99 -9.19
C TYR A 64 6.38 -2.89 -9.97
N LYS A 65 5.13 -2.89 -9.53
CA LYS A 65 3.97 -3.48 -10.22
C LYS A 65 2.79 -2.52 -10.10
N ARG A 66 1.77 -2.67 -10.95
CA ARG A 66 0.51 -1.92 -10.81
C ARG A 66 -0.32 -2.41 -9.63
N CYS A 67 -1.03 -1.49 -9.00
CA CYS A 67 -2.10 -1.79 -8.07
C CYS A 67 -3.17 -2.67 -8.75
N LYS A 68 -3.63 -3.73 -8.07
CA LYS A 68 -4.63 -4.68 -8.59
C LYS A 68 -6.07 -4.31 -8.25
N PHE A 69 -6.31 -3.17 -7.60
CA PHE A 69 -7.66 -2.72 -7.28
C PHE A 69 -8.47 -2.47 -8.56
N VAL A 70 -9.67 -3.03 -8.63
CA VAL A 70 -10.60 -2.86 -9.75
C VAL A 70 -11.49 -1.65 -9.44
N ILE A 71 -11.42 -0.63 -10.29
CA ILE A 71 -12.20 0.61 -10.15
C ILE A 71 -13.62 0.40 -10.67
N ARG A 72 -13.72 -0.20 -11.85
CA ARG A 72 -14.98 -0.58 -12.50
C ARG A 72 -14.79 -1.89 -13.25
N SER A 73 -15.80 -2.74 -13.20
CA SER A 73 -15.91 -3.93 -14.02
C SER A 73 -17.14 -3.77 -14.90
N SER A 74 -16.99 -3.90 -16.21
CA SER A 74 -18.10 -3.92 -17.17
C SER A 74 -17.97 -5.13 -18.09
N THR A 75 -19.09 -5.67 -18.54
CA THR A 75 -19.13 -6.80 -19.48
C THR A 75 -18.54 -6.42 -20.84
N ASP A 76 -18.75 -5.18 -21.29
CA ASP A 76 -18.42 -4.77 -22.66
C ASP A 76 -17.04 -4.09 -22.77
N ALA A 77 -16.61 -3.34 -21.75
CA ALA A 77 -15.35 -2.58 -21.77
C ALA A 77 -14.25 -3.15 -20.85
N GLY A 78 -14.46 -4.37 -20.33
CA GLY A 78 -13.49 -5.06 -19.47
C GLY A 78 -13.37 -4.47 -18.06
N THR A 79 -12.26 -4.81 -17.39
CA THR A 79 -11.96 -4.36 -16.02
C THR A 79 -10.99 -3.19 -16.01
N ILE A 80 -11.43 -2.04 -15.50
CA ILE A 80 -10.57 -0.87 -15.31
C ILE A 80 -9.89 -1.00 -13.95
N GLN A 81 -8.57 -1.13 -13.97
CA GLN A 81 -7.76 -1.29 -12.77
C GLN A 81 -6.98 -0.02 -12.43
N CYS A 82 -6.63 0.12 -11.16
CA CYS A 82 -5.79 1.22 -10.71
C CYS A 82 -4.40 1.17 -11.38
N SER A 83 -3.97 2.31 -11.93
CA SER A 83 -2.65 2.46 -12.55
C SER A 83 -1.53 2.84 -11.58
N LYS A 84 -1.82 3.03 -10.28
CA LYS A 84 -0.80 3.45 -9.31
C LYS A 84 0.28 2.37 -9.15
N PRO A 85 1.58 2.74 -9.28
CA PRO A 85 2.68 1.83 -9.01
C PRO A 85 2.79 1.52 -7.51
N ILE A 86 3.10 0.28 -7.21
CA ILE A 86 3.38 -0.26 -5.86
C ILE A 86 4.59 -1.19 -5.94
N LEU A 87 5.26 -1.44 -4.82
CA LEU A 87 6.37 -2.41 -4.79
C LEU A 87 5.85 -3.83 -5.04
N ARG A 88 6.66 -4.65 -5.72
CA ARG A 88 6.32 -6.07 -5.95
C ARG A 88 6.16 -6.85 -4.65
N SER A 89 6.86 -6.47 -3.60
CA SER A 89 6.73 -7.01 -2.24
C SER A 89 5.45 -6.61 -1.51
N THR A 90 4.70 -5.61 -1.98
CA THR A 90 3.46 -5.19 -1.32
C THR A 90 2.39 -6.28 -1.42
N VAL A 91 1.93 -6.74 -0.25
CA VAL A 91 0.86 -7.73 -0.04
C VAL A 91 -0.14 -7.14 0.97
N PRO A 92 -1.44 -7.04 0.63
CA PRO A 92 -2.04 -7.31 -0.68
C PRO A 92 -1.52 -6.34 -1.76
N SER A 93 -1.71 -6.69 -3.05
CA SER A 93 -1.24 -5.85 -4.17
C SER A 93 -2.10 -4.61 -4.39
N LEU A 94 -2.25 -3.78 -3.36
CA LEU A 94 -3.07 -2.57 -3.33
C LEU A 94 -2.20 -1.37 -2.96
N CYS A 95 -2.49 -0.22 -3.54
CA CYS A 95 -1.89 1.04 -3.09
C CYS A 95 -2.50 1.46 -1.74
N PRO A 96 -1.84 2.33 -0.95
CA PRO A 96 -2.30 2.70 0.39
C PRO A 96 -3.76 3.18 0.43
N ALA A 97 -4.15 4.00 -0.54
CA ALA A 97 -5.53 4.48 -0.67
C ALA A 97 -6.55 3.34 -0.85
N HIS A 98 -6.18 2.29 -1.59
CA HIS A 98 -7.04 1.14 -1.83
C HIS A 98 -7.00 0.11 -0.71
N VAL A 99 -5.93 0.04 0.09
CA VAL A 99 -5.93 -0.73 1.34
C VAL A 99 -6.99 -0.16 2.28
N VAL A 100 -6.95 1.14 2.57
CA VAL A 100 -7.92 1.80 3.44
C VAL A 100 -9.36 1.65 2.93
N LYS A 101 -9.57 1.78 1.61
CA LYS A 101 -10.90 1.59 1.00
C LYS A 101 -11.41 0.16 1.18
N THR A 102 -10.53 -0.82 0.93
CA THR A 102 -10.88 -2.25 1.05
C THR A 102 -11.17 -2.61 2.50
N GLU A 103 -10.37 -2.14 3.44
CA GLU A 103 -10.62 -2.35 4.88
C GLU A 103 -11.96 -1.76 5.33
N LYS A 104 -12.31 -0.54 4.89
CA LYS A 104 -13.62 0.06 5.18
C LYS A 104 -14.76 -0.77 4.61
N ALA A 105 -14.64 -1.24 3.37
CA ALA A 105 -15.64 -2.10 2.75
C ALA A 105 -15.80 -3.44 3.51
N ILE A 106 -14.69 -4.07 3.91
CA ILE A 106 -14.71 -5.28 4.73
C ILE A 106 -15.40 -5.01 6.07
N LYS A 107 -15.02 -3.95 6.80
CA LYS A 107 -15.66 -3.58 8.07
C LYS A 107 -17.16 -3.35 7.93
N GLN A 108 -17.60 -2.70 6.84
CA GLN A 108 -19.01 -2.47 6.56
C GLN A 108 -19.76 -3.76 6.21
N ALA A 109 -19.17 -4.64 5.39
CA ALA A 109 -19.76 -5.92 5.03
C ALA A 109 -19.91 -6.83 6.26
N LEU A 110 -18.89 -6.89 7.12
CA LEU A 110 -18.94 -7.61 8.39
C LEU A 110 -20.03 -7.06 9.31
N LYS A 111 -20.11 -5.72 9.47
CA LYS A 111 -21.17 -5.08 10.25
C LYS A 111 -22.57 -5.41 9.72
N LYS A 112 -22.77 -5.39 8.40
CA LYS A 112 -24.05 -5.77 7.77
C LYS A 112 -24.39 -7.25 7.98
N GLY A 113 -23.38 -8.11 8.04
CA GLY A 113 -23.53 -9.53 8.36
C GLY A 113 -23.68 -9.85 9.86
N GLY A 114 -23.85 -8.83 10.72
CA GLY A 114 -23.97 -9.02 12.17
C GLY A 114 -22.66 -9.36 12.89
N LEU A 115 -21.52 -9.25 12.20
CA LEU A 115 -20.19 -9.54 12.74
C LEU A 115 -19.49 -8.21 13.06
N SER A 116 -19.66 -7.69 14.29
CA SER A 116 -18.91 -6.50 14.75
C SER A 116 -17.47 -6.91 15.09
N VAL A 117 -16.49 -6.36 14.37
CA VAL A 117 -15.05 -6.58 14.62
C VAL A 117 -14.56 -5.90 15.91
N SER A 118 -15.38 -5.01 16.48
CA SER A 118 -15.19 -4.46 17.81
C SER A 118 -16.04 -5.26 18.79
N SER A 119 -15.38 -6.12 19.56
CA SER A 119 -15.97 -6.98 20.59
C SER A 119 -16.86 -8.11 20.09
N SER A 120 -16.31 -9.33 20.00
CA SER A 120 -16.79 -10.44 20.82
C SER A 120 -15.91 -11.67 20.60
N ALA A 121 -15.39 -12.22 21.69
CA ALA A 121 -14.75 -13.53 21.76
C ALA A 121 -15.68 -14.71 21.35
N LYS A 122 -16.89 -14.45 20.83
CA LYS A 122 -17.90 -15.46 20.48
C LYS A 122 -18.02 -15.78 18.98
N LEU A 123 -17.33 -15.07 18.08
CA LEU A 123 -17.56 -15.21 16.63
C LEU A 123 -16.27 -15.27 15.80
N ALA A 124 -15.21 -15.87 16.33
CA ALA A 124 -14.16 -16.37 15.44
C ALA A 124 -14.80 -17.49 14.60
N SER A 125 -14.94 -17.29 13.29
CA SER A 125 -15.24 -18.41 12.38
C SER A 125 -14.29 -19.57 12.73
N LYS A 126 -14.74 -20.84 12.64
CA LYS A 126 -13.93 -22.00 13.06
C LYS A 126 -12.49 -21.91 12.53
N PHE A 127 -12.31 -21.40 11.31
CA PHE A 127 -11.02 -21.14 10.69
C PHE A 127 -10.18 -20.07 11.39
N GLN A 128 -10.75 -18.92 11.77
CA GLN A 128 -10.04 -17.90 12.54
C GLN A 128 -9.64 -18.37 13.94
N CYS A 129 -10.46 -19.22 14.58
CA CYS A 129 -10.11 -19.85 15.84
C CYS A 129 -8.89 -20.75 15.69
N VAL A 130 -8.87 -21.61 14.66
CA VAL A 130 -7.72 -22.48 14.33
C VAL A 130 -6.46 -21.67 14.04
N ILE A 131 -6.54 -20.60 13.24
CA ILE A 131 -5.39 -19.72 12.97
C ILE A 131 -4.86 -19.11 14.27
N SER A 132 -5.76 -18.55 15.09
CA SER A 132 -5.39 -17.90 16.35
C SER A 132 -4.69 -18.89 17.30
N GLU A 133 -5.17 -20.13 17.36
CA GLU A 133 -4.57 -21.18 18.17
C GLU A 133 -3.19 -21.61 17.64
N TYR A 134 -3.04 -21.75 16.33
CA TYR A 134 -1.73 -22.04 15.73
C TYR A 134 -0.70 -20.92 15.97
N VAL A 135 -1.14 -19.66 15.84
CA VAL A 135 -0.29 -18.50 16.16
C VAL A 135 0.13 -18.53 17.63
N ARG A 136 -0.79 -18.83 18.54
CA ARG A 136 -0.51 -18.97 19.98
C ARG A 136 0.52 -20.06 20.25
N LEU A 137 0.38 -21.24 19.61
CA LEU A 137 1.34 -22.35 19.71
C LEU A 137 2.74 -21.93 19.23
N ILE A 138 2.84 -21.27 18.07
CA ILE A 138 4.11 -20.78 17.53
C ILE A 138 4.76 -19.80 18.49
N GLN A 139 4.00 -18.84 19.01
CA GLN A 139 4.52 -17.83 19.94
C GLN A 139 4.96 -18.43 21.27
N ASN A 140 4.22 -19.40 21.83
CA ASN A 140 4.60 -20.12 23.04
C ASN A 140 5.91 -20.88 22.85
N ARG A 141 6.07 -21.58 21.71
CA ARG A 141 7.31 -22.28 21.38
C ARG A 141 8.49 -21.30 21.30
N ARG A 142 8.32 -20.14 20.68
CA ARG A 142 9.37 -19.10 20.61
C ARG A 142 9.75 -18.57 21.99
N ARG A 143 8.77 -18.29 22.86
CA ARG A 143 9.03 -17.84 24.24
C ARG A 143 9.73 -18.90 25.07
N ALA A 144 9.35 -20.17 24.95
CA ALA A 144 10.00 -21.27 25.67
C ALA A 144 11.46 -21.47 25.26
N VAL A 145 11.78 -21.32 23.96
CA VAL A 145 13.17 -21.35 23.48
C VAL A 145 13.95 -20.14 23.98
N ALA A 146 13.35 -18.94 23.94
CA ALA A 146 13.98 -17.73 24.48
C ALA A 146 14.25 -17.81 26.00
N ALA A 147 13.34 -18.44 26.77
CA ALA A 147 13.50 -18.64 28.21
C ALA A 147 14.53 -19.73 28.57
N LYS A 148 14.79 -20.69 27.67
CA LYS A 148 15.81 -21.72 27.86
C LYS A 148 17.21 -21.26 27.47
N GLY A 149 17.33 -20.30 26.55
CA GLY A 149 18.61 -19.73 26.12
C GLY A 149 19.24 -18.72 27.08
N SER A 150 18.59 -18.42 28.22
CA SER A 150 19.10 -17.49 29.25
C SER A 150 19.63 -18.18 30.51
N GLY A 151 19.86 -19.51 30.46
CA GLY A 151 20.24 -20.33 31.61
C GLY A 151 21.66 -20.90 31.58
N ASP A 152 22.42 -20.73 30.50
CA ASP A 152 23.78 -21.26 30.36
C ASP A 152 24.79 -20.09 30.29
N LEU A 153 25.28 -19.66 31.46
CA LEU A 153 26.52 -18.91 31.65
C LEU A 153 27.47 -19.76 32.50
#